data_AF-A0A4P7ZRH2-F1
#
_entry.id   AF-A0A4P7ZRH2-F1
#
_cell.length_a   1.000
_cell.length_b   1.000
_cell.length_c   1.000
_cell.angle_alpha   90.00
_cell.angle_beta   90.00
_cell.angle_gamma   90.00
#
_symmetry.space_group_name_H-M   'P 1'
#
loop_
_entity.id
_entity.type
_entity.pdbx_description
1 polymer ?
#
loop_
_entity_poly.entity_id
_entity_poly.type
_entity_poly.pdbx_seq_one_letter_code
_entity_poly.pdbx_strand_id
1 'polypeptide(L)' 'MVISSSPQPAPNPALLRYLRQELGVTDNALQLGLKQADQEQAPLPVVLWRFGLITLEQFDQVLSWQAALDP' A
#
# COMPACT_ATOMS: atom_id res chain seq x y z
N MET A 1 15.10 -22.98 -8.85
CA MET A 1 14.68 -22.24 -7.64
C MET A 1 14.38 -20.81 -8.10
N VAL A 2 13.11 -20.41 -8.22
CA VAL A 2 12.73 -19.05 -8.63
C VAL A 2 12.72 -18.19 -7.38
N ILE A 3 13.83 -17.53 -7.09
CA ILE A 3 13.92 -16.52 -6.05
C ILE A 3 13.51 -15.16 -6.63
N SER A 4 12.23 -15.02 -6.98
CA SER A 4 11.64 -13.70 -7.22
C SER A 4 11.29 -13.06 -5.87
N SER A 5 12.27 -12.94 -4.98
CA SER A 5 12.12 -12.09 -3.79
C SER A 5 12.79 -10.77 -4.11
N SER A 6 12.21 -10.04 -5.06
CA SER A 6 12.54 -8.63 -5.21
C SER A 6 11.97 -7.95 -3.97
N PRO A 7 12.80 -7.32 -3.11
CA PRO A 7 12.28 -6.56 -1.99
C PRO A 7 11.25 -5.57 -2.53
N GLN A 8 10.08 -5.53 -1.90
CA GLN A 8 9.00 -4.65 -2.32
C GLN A 8 9.58 -3.23 -2.47
N PRO A 9 9.60 -2.64 -3.68
CA PRO A 9 10.19 -1.32 -3.86
C PRO A 9 9.46 -0.33 -2.96
N ALA A 10 10.21 0.63 -2.40
CA ALA A 10 9.66 1.64 -1.51
C ALA A 10 8.38 2.23 -2.13
N PRO A 11 7.27 2.31 -1.38
CA PRO A 11 5.99 2.72 -1.93
C PRO A 11 6.12 4.09 -2.58
N ASN A 12 5.61 4.18 -3.82
CA ASN A 12 5.70 5.39 -4.61
C ASN A 12 5.11 6.57 -3.80
N PRO A 13 5.81 7.72 -3.67
CA PRO A 13 5.27 8.89 -2.98
C PRO A 13 3.88 9.31 -3.51
N ALA A 14 3.56 9.02 -4.78
CA ALA A 14 2.23 9.23 -5.34
C ALA A 14 1.15 8.38 -4.64
N LEU A 15 1.45 7.12 -4.30
CA LEU A 15 0.55 6.23 -3.56
C LEU A 15 0.26 6.79 -2.17
N LEU A 16 1.29 7.28 -1.47
CA LEU A 16 1.11 7.88 -0.14
C LEU A 16 0.24 9.14 -0.18
N ARG A 17 0.39 9.97 -1.22
CA ARG A 17 -0.47 11.14 -1.43
C ARG A 17 -1.91 10.72 -1.71
N TYR A 18 -2.10 9.72 -2.56
CA TYR A 18 -3.42 9.18 -2.89
C TYR A 18 -4.12 8.64 -1.64
N LEU A 19 -3.45 7.79 -0.85
CA LEU A 19 -4.00 7.26 0.39
C LEU A 19 -4.39 8.36 1.39
N ARG A 20 -3.58 9.44 1.48
CA ARG A 20 -3.87 10.57 2.38
C ARG A 20 -5.01 11.46 1.87
N GLN A 21 -5.09 11.71 0.56
CA GLN A 21 -6.03 12.67 -0.02
C GLN A 21 -7.37 12.02 -0.36
N GLU A 22 -7.34 10.86 -1.04
CA GLU A 22 -8.52 10.20 -1.57
C GLU A 22 -9.16 9.27 -0.52
N LEU A 23 -8.34 8.48 0.17
CA LEU A 23 -8.84 7.55 1.20
C LEU A 23 -8.91 8.18 2.60
N GLY A 24 -8.32 9.37 2.80
CA GLY A 24 -8.28 10.03 4.12
C GLY A 24 -7.49 9.26 5.17
N VAL A 25 -6.55 8.40 4.76
CA VAL A 25 -5.71 7.61 5.69
C VAL A 25 -4.83 8.57 6.50
N THR A 26 -4.89 8.44 7.82
CA THR A 26 -4.10 9.26 8.74
C THR A 26 -2.60 8.96 8.62
N ASP A 27 -1.76 9.94 8.96
CA ASP A 27 -0.31 9.77 8.91
C ASP A 27 0.17 8.62 9.81
N ASN A 28 -0.43 8.45 10.98
CA ASN A 28 -0.13 7.34 11.89
C ASN A 28 -0.42 5.98 11.25
N ALA A 29 -1.55 5.84 10.55
CA ALA A 29 -1.91 4.62 9.84
C ALA A 29 -0.95 4.33 8.68
N LEU A 30 -0.52 5.36 7.94
CA LEU A 30 0.50 5.23 6.91
C LEU A 30 1.86 4.81 7.48
N GLN A 31 2.31 5.44 8.57
CA GLN A 31 3.57 5.08 9.24
C GLN A 31 3.55 3.64 9.76
N LEU A 32 2.43 3.20 10.34
CA LEU A 32 2.25 1.82 10.78
C LEU A 32 2.29 0.86 9.58
N GLY A 33 1.53 1.17 8.53
CA GLY A 33 1.49 0.39 7.30
C GLY A 33 2.87 0.27 6.64
N LEU A 34 3.65 1.35 6.62
CA LEU A 34 5.00 1.36 6.05
C LEU A 34 5.97 0.46 6.82
N LYS A 35 5.96 0.56 8.16
CA LYS A 35 6.79 -0.30 9.00
C LYS A 35 6.41 -1.77 8.81
N GLN A 36 5.12 -2.08 8.78
CA GLN A 36 4.65 -3.46 8.62
C GLN A 36 4.91 -4.00 7.20
N ALA A 37 4.76 -3.17 6.17
CA ALA A 37 5.11 -3.52 4.79
C ALA A 37 6.60 -3.87 4.64
N ASP A 38 7.48 -3.13 5.32
CA ASP A 38 8.91 -3.43 5.40
C ASP A 38 9.17 -4.75 6.15
N GLN A 39 8.53 -4.97 7.30
CA GLN A 39 8.75 -6.19 8.09
C GLN A 39 8.20 -7.46 7.43
N GLU A 40 6.99 -7.39 6.86
CA GLU A 40 6.34 -8.54 6.21
C GLU A 40 6.74 -8.70 4.73
N GLN A 41 7.58 -7.78 4.21
CA GLN A 41 7.93 -7.72 2.78
C GLN A 41 6.67 -7.76 1.90
N ALA A 42 5.65 -7.00 2.32
CA ALA A 42 4.32 -7.03 1.75
C ALA A 42 3.94 -5.66 1.16
N PRO A 43 3.03 -5.62 0.16
CA PRO A 43 2.55 -4.36 -0.39
C PRO A 43 1.83 -3.51 0.67
N LEU A 44 2.15 -2.22 0.73
CA LEU A 44 1.47 -1.26 1.62
C LEU A 44 -0.08 -1.36 1.58
N PRO A 45 -0.73 -1.47 0.40
CA PRO A 45 -2.19 -1.61 0.33
C PRO A 45 -2.71 -2.84 1.08
N VAL A 46 -2.00 -3.98 0.98
CA VAL A 46 -2.40 -5.25 1.59
C VAL A 46 -2.32 -5.14 3.11
N VAL A 47 -1.24 -4.52 3.61
CA VAL A 47 -1.06 -4.26 5.03
C VAL A 47 -2.17 -3.34 5.55
N LEU A 48 -2.44 -2.23 4.87
CA LEU A 48 -3.51 -1.31 5.28
C LEU A 48 -4.87 -2.01 5.39
N TRP A 49 -5.20 -2.87 4.44
CA TRP A 49 -6.44 -3.65 4.46
C TRP A 49 -6.45 -4.70 5.59
N ARG A 50 -5.35 -5.43 5.78
CA ARG A 50 -5.21 -6.45 6.82
C ARG A 50 -5.35 -5.88 8.24
N PHE A 51 -4.88 -4.65 8.44
CA PHE A 51 -5.03 -3.91 9.70
C PHE A 51 -6.40 -3.22 9.84
N GLY A 52 -7.29 -3.32 8.86
CA GLY A 52 -8.59 -2.66 8.86
C GLY A 52 -8.52 -1.13 8.75
N LEU A 53 -7.38 -0.60 8.28
CA LEU A 53 -7.17 0.85 8.09
C LEU A 53 -7.89 1.37 6.84
N ILE A 54 -8.18 0.47 5.89
CA ILE A 54 -8.97 0.72 4.68
C ILE A 54 -9.97 -0.41 4.47
N THR A 55 -11.09 -0.10 3.81
CA THR A 55 -12.11 -1.11 3.44
C THR A 55 -11.70 -1.89 2.19
N LEU A 56 -12.38 -3.00 1.91
CA LEU A 56 -12.14 -3.78 0.70
C LEU A 56 -12.35 -2.94 -0.58
N GLU A 57 -13.38 -2.09 -0.61
CA GLU A 57 -13.64 -1.18 -1.75
C GLU A 57 -12.49 -0.19 -1.95
N GLN A 58 -11.99 0.41 -0.87
CA GLN A 58 -10.86 1.31 -0.92
C GLN A 58 -9.56 0.61 -1.32
N PHE A 59 -9.37 -0.63 -0.85
CA PHE A 59 -8.24 -1.47 -1.26
C PHE A 59 -8.29 -1.77 -2.77
N ASP A 60 -9.45 -2.15 -3.30
CA ASP A 60 -9.66 -2.36 -4.74
C ASP A 60 -9.35 -1.09 -5.53
N GLN A 61 -9.87 0.06 -5.09
CA GLN A 61 -9.59 1.37 -5.71
C GLN A 61 -8.09 1.70 -5.75
N VAL A 62 -7.34 1.37 -4.69
CA VAL A 62 -5.89 1.54 -4.61
C VAL A 62 -5.15 0.60 -5.57
N LEU A 63 -5.63 -0.64 -5.73
CA LEU A 63 -5.05 -1.59 -6.69
C LEU A 63 -5.32 -1.15 -8.14
N SER A 64 -6.55 -0.75 -8.46
CA SER A 64 -6.91 -0.22 -9.78
C SER A 64 -6.10 1.03 -10.13
N TRP A 65 -5.91 1.94 -9.17
CA TRP A 65 -5.09 3.13 -9.35
C TRP A 65 -3.62 2.79 -9.64
N GLN A 66 -3.04 1.81 -8.92
CA GLN A 66 -1.67 1.35 -9.18
C GLN A 66 -1.54 0.67 -10.54
N ALA A 67 -2.51 -0.16 -10.93
CA ALA A 67 -2.54 -0.81 -12.24
C ALA A 67 -2.64 0.21 -13.39
N ALA A 68 -3.31 1.35 -13.16
CA ALA A 68 -3.37 2.44 -14.15
C ALA A 68 -2.08 3.27 -14.24
N LEU A 69 -1.15 3.14 -13.27
CA LEU A 69 0.10 3.89 -13.23
C LEU A 69 1.24 3.21 -14.03
N ASP A 70 1.11 1.91 -14.32
CA ASP A 70 2.09 1.10 -15.07
C ASP A 70 1.53 0.84 -16.50
N PRO A 71 1.98 1.59 -17.53
CA PRO A 71 1.53 1.41 -18.91
C PRO A 71 2.18 0.24 -19.66
#